data_AF-A0A8B2NRF5-F1
#
_entry.id   AF-A0A8B2NRF5-F1
#
_cell.length_a   1.000
_cell.length_b   1.000
_cell.length_c   1.000
_cell.angle_alpha   90.00
_cell.angle_beta   90.00
_cell.angle_gamma   90.00
#
_symmetry.space_group_name_H-M   'P 1'
#
loop_
_entity.id
_entity.type
_entity.pdbx_description
1 polymer ?
#
loop_
_entity_poly.entity_id
_entity_poly.type
_entity_poly.pdbx_seq_one_letter_code
_entity_poly.pdbx_strand_id
1 'polypeptide(L)'
;MHYSNIEAIAVPKFELYGERALLPDVLHCETIADRSSLHGWAIQPHRHERLHQFLHVAEGTAYVKLEDRETTLHGPGVVNVPAGAVHGFRFSPETRGTVVTVPVEALDATIGACPMLATPAVVACEPQLAELFAAVADEFAATRPARTQCLSAMATLIAARVAGGIAPEIGGGDGSPLLRRFEALIEAHYRSHWRVADYAAALKVSTTHLSRVCRAETGAGASRVIELRLMKEARRLLAYSAHPVGRIAVDLGFVDPAYFTRAFTRSAGMTPSAFRARVAEGPAQSHHR
;
A
#
# COMPACT_ATOMS: atom_id res chain seq x y z
N MET A 1 -17.55 43.65 -35.75
CA MET A 1 -18.25 42.44 -35.27
C MET A 1 -17.20 41.32 -35.30
N HIS A 2 -16.53 40.95 -34.20
CA HIS A 2 -16.97 40.01 -33.14
C HIS A 2 -17.55 38.72 -33.77
N TYR A 3 -17.02 37.51 -33.55
CA TYR A 3 -16.55 36.93 -32.28
C TYR A 3 -15.31 36.03 -32.43
N SER A 4 -14.50 36.03 -31.37
CA SER A 4 -13.46 35.08 -31.02
C SER A 4 -13.97 33.64 -30.98
N ASN A 5 -13.16 32.68 -31.45
CA ASN A 5 -13.37 31.27 -31.18
C ASN A 5 -12.34 30.82 -30.14
N ILE A 6 -12.87 30.44 -28.97
CA ILE A 6 -12.16 30.02 -27.77
C ILE A 6 -11.45 28.70 -28.04
N GLU A 7 -10.14 28.67 -27.83
CA GLU A 7 -9.37 27.43 -27.75
C GLU A 7 -9.94 26.55 -26.64
N ALA A 8 -10.31 25.33 -27.00
CA ALA A 8 -10.85 24.34 -26.09
C ALA A 8 -9.80 23.99 -25.03
N ILE A 9 -10.00 24.47 -23.80
CA ILE A 9 -9.27 24.04 -22.62
C ILE A 9 -9.60 22.55 -22.42
N ALA A 10 -8.62 21.69 -22.69
CA ALA A 10 -8.70 20.27 -22.42
C ALA A 10 -8.80 20.06 -20.90
N VAL A 11 -10.00 19.78 -20.41
CA VAL A 11 -10.27 19.41 -19.02
C VAL A 11 -9.74 17.99 -18.79
N PRO A 12 -8.80 17.75 -17.85
CA PRO A 12 -8.38 16.39 -17.53
C PRO A 12 -9.54 15.65 -16.86
N LYS A 13 -9.98 14.56 -17.48
CA LYS A 13 -10.96 13.64 -16.92
C LYS A 13 -10.29 12.81 -15.83
N PHE A 14 -10.67 13.03 -14.58
CA PHE A 14 -10.25 12.24 -13.43
C PHE A 14 -10.83 10.81 -13.50
N GLU A 15 -10.14 9.93 -14.22
CA GLU A 15 -10.41 8.47 -14.26
C GLU A 15 -9.63 7.68 -13.20
N LEU A 16 -9.37 8.25 -12.01
CA LEU A 16 -8.85 7.46 -10.88
C LEU A 16 -9.94 6.62 -10.18
N TYR A 17 -11.21 6.81 -10.56
CA TYR A 17 -12.37 6.09 -10.03
C TYR A 17 -12.93 5.03 -10.99
N GLY A 18 -12.05 4.46 -11.82
CA GLY A 18 -12.33 3.27 -12.62
C GLY A 18 -11.16 2.30 -12.44
N GLU A 19 -11.35 1.23 -11.66
CA GLU A 19 -10.31 0.27 -11.23
C GLU A 19 -9.82 -0.65 -12.37
N ARG A 20 -9.39 -0.04 -13.47
CA ARG A 20 -8.78 -0.67 -14.66
C ARG A 20 -7.56 0.07 -15.18
N ALA A 21 -7.31 1.31 -14.78
CA ALA A 21 -6.13 2.07 -15.21
C ALA A 21 -4.95 1.79 -14.27
N LEU A 22 -3.85 1.27 -14.82
CA LEU A 22 -2.53 1.39 -14.19
C LEU A 22 -2.25 2.88 -13.98
N LEU A 23 -1.64 3.27 -12.85
CA LEU A 23 -1.15 4.64 -12.74
C LEU A 23 -0.19 4.92 -13.91
N PRO A 24 -0.27 6.12 -14.53
CA PRO A 24 0.59 6.46 -15.65
C PRO A 24 2.08 6.60 -15.25
N ASP A 25 2.37 6.67 -13.95
CA ASP A 25 3.72 6.77 -13.38
C ASP A 25 3.83 5.89 -12.12
N VAL A 26 5.01 5.84 -11.49
CA VAL A 26 5.27 5.04 -10.29
C VAL A 26 4.46 5.46 -9.05
N LEU A 27 3.95 6.68 -9.05
CA LEU A 27 2.97 7.21 -8.11
C LEU A 27 2.16 8.30 -8.80
N HIS A 28 1.07 8.72 -8.19
CA HIS A 28 0.33 9.92 -8.56
C HIS A 28 0.37 10.94 -7.42
N CYS A 29 0.58 12.21 -7.77
CA CYS A 29 0.62 13.31 -6.83
C CYS A 29 -0.27 14.45 -7.34
N GLU A 30 -1.15 14.96 -6.49
CA GLU A 30 -2.08 16.05 -6.80
C GLU A 30 -2.35 16.90 -5.55
N THR A 31 -2.81 18.14 -5.73
CA THR A 31 -3.22 18.97 -4.58
C THR A 31 -4.64 18.65 -4.15
N ILE A 32 -4.95 18.90 -2.87
CA ILE A 32 -6.33 18.76 -2.35
C ILE A 32 -7.30 19.67 -3.12
N ALA A 33 -6.84 20.86 -3.50
CA ALA A 33 -7.61 21.83 -4.26
C ALA A 33 -7.94 21.33 -5.67
N ASP A 34 -6.97 20.79 -6.41
CA ASP A 34 -7.19 20.22 -7.75
C ASP A 34 -8.18 19.06 -7.69
N ARG A 35 -8.06 18.23 -6.65
CA ARG A 35 -8.93 17.06 -6.43
C ARG A 35 -10.36 17.41 -6.06
N SER A 36 -10.58 18.45 -5.25
CA SER A 36 -11.85 18.61 -4.51
C SER A 36 -12.62 19.89 -4.83
N SER A 37 -11.96 20.94 -5.34
CA SER A 37 -12.60 22.24 -5.56
C SER A 37 -13.78 22.18 -6.56
N LEU A 38 -13.64 21.37 -7.61
CA LEU A 38 -14.70 21.13 -8.62
C LEU A 38 -15.81 20.19 -8.13
N HIS A 39 -15.62 19.55 -6.97
CA HIS A 39 -16.54 18.57 -6.39
C HIS A 39 -17.11 19.02 -5.05
N GLY A 40 -17.22 20.34 -4.85
CA GLY A 40 -17.81 20.92 -3.64
C GLY A 40 -16.99 20.66 -2.38
N TRP A 41 -15.67 20.51 -2.53
CA TRP A 41 -14.73 20.18 -1.46
C TRP A 41 -15.06 18.89 -0.71
N ALA A 42 -15.73 17.95 -1.39
CA ALA A 42 -16.11 16.67 -0.85
C ALA A 42 -15.65 15.53 -1.77
N ILE A 43 -15.12 14.48 -1.16
CA ILE A 43 -14.81 13.21 -1.78
C ILE A 43 -15.73 12.19 -1.11
N GLN A 44 -16.66 11.65 -1.89
CA GLN A 44 -17.63 10.68 -1.40
C GLN A 44 -16.92 9.41 -0.89
N PRO A 45 -17.51 8.69 0.09
CA PRO A 45 -16.96 7.44 0.57
C PRO A 45 -16.69 6.45 -0.57
N HIS A 46 -15.46 5.95 -0.65
CA HIS A 46 -15.00 5.01 -1.66
C HIS A 46 -13.85 4.15 -1.11
N ARG A 47 -13.39 3.18 -1.89
CA ARG A 47 -12.21 2.37 -1.58
C ARG A 47 -11.41 2.09 -2.84
N HIS A 48 -10.14 1.75 -2.67
CA HIS A 48 -9.26 1.31 -3.75
C HIS A 48 -8.60 -0.01 -3.35
N GLU A 49 -8.72 -1.06 -4.15
CA GLU A 49 -8.20 -2.40 -3.79
C GLU A 49 -6.68 -2.51 -3.97
N ARG A 50 -6.07 -1.62 -4.77
CA ARG A 50 -4.65 -1.71 -5.17
C ARG A 50 -3.83 -0.45 -4.97
N LEU A 51 -4.42 0.60 -4.38
CA LEU A 51 -3.76 1.89 -4.17
C LEU A 51 -3.71 2.22 -2.68
N HIS A 52 -2.55 2.71 -2.27
CA HIS A 52 -2.32 3.27 -0.94
C HIS A 52 -2.23 4.78 -1.07
N GLN A 53 -2.97 5.54 -0.25
CA GLN A 53 -2.92 7.00 -0.27
C GLN A 53 -2.35 7.56 1.03
N PHE A 54 -1.48 8.56 0.88
CA PHE A 54 -1.07 9.46 1.95
C PHE A 54 -1.59 10.85 1.64
N LEU A 55 -2.54 11.33 2.44
CA LEU A 55 -3.14 12.65 2.28
C LEU A 55 -2.55 13.60 3.32
N HIS A 56 -1.73 14.54 2.89
CA HIS A 56 -1.15 15.57 3.73
C HIS A 56 -2.02 16.82 3.74
N VAL A 57 -2.48 17.23 4.91
CA VAL A 57 -3.13 18.53 5.16
C VAL A 57 -2.07 19.45 5.77
N ALA A 58 -1.58 20.41 5.00
CA ALA A 58 -0.59 21.38 5.46
C ALA A 58 -1.26 22.48 6.30
N GLU A 59 -2.39 23.00 5.81
CA GLU A 59 -3.16 24.08 6.43
C GLU A 59 -4.66 23.83 6.22
N GLY A 60 -5.48 24.41 7.10
CA GLY A 60 -6.94 24.29 7.04
C GLY A 60 -7.47 23.06 7.77
N THR A 61 -8.67 22.63 7.38
CA THR A 61 -9.41 21.57 8.07
C THR A 61 -9.91 20.51 7.09
N ALA A 62 -9.72 19.24 7.47
CA ALA A 62 -10.28 18.09 6.79
C ALA A 62 -11.18 17.30 7.76
N TYR A 63 -12.42 17.07 7.35
CA TYR A 63 -13.32 16.11 7.96
C TYR A 63 -13.08 14.76 7.28
N VAL A 64 -12.53 13.83 8.03
CA VAL A 64 -12.03 12.56 7.52
C VAL A 64 -12.96 11.45 7.98
N LYS A 65 -13.45 10.67 7.03
CA LYS A 65 -14.10 9.39 7.28
C LYS A 65 -13.14 8.27 6.90
N LEU A 66 -12.78 7.42 7.86
CA LEU A 66 -11.98 6.21 7.66
C LEU A 66 -12.74 5.05 8.30
N GLU A 67 -13.15 4.08 7.48
CA GLU A 67 -14.04 3.00 7.90
C GLU A 67 -15.29 3.57 8.60
N ASP A 68 -15.56 3.10 9.82
CA ASP A 68 -16.65 3.55 10.67
C ASP A 68 -16.26 4.72 11.59
N ARG A 69 -15.02 5.24 11.49
CA ARG A 69 -14.53 6.37 12.29
C ARG A 69 -14.64 7.67 11.50
N GLU A 70 -15.15 8.70 12.17
CA GLU A 70 -15.11 10.07 11.69
C GLU A 70 -14.21 10.90 12.62
N THR A 71 -13.31 11.67 12.03
CA THR A 71 -12.38 12.53 12.78
C THR A 71 -12.17 13.85 12.05
N THR A 72 -11.80 14.88 12.80
CA THR A 72 -11.42 16.17 12.23
C THR A 72 -9.91 16.33 12.33
N LEU A 73 -9.26 16.57 11.20
CA LEU A 73 -7.86 16.90 11.11
C LEU A 73 -7.71 18.40 10.86
N HIS A 74 -7.07 19.10 11.80
CA HIS A 74 -6.56 20.44 11.60
C HIS A 74 -5.07 20.35 11.23
N GLY A 75 -4.67 20.98 10.13
CA GLY A 75 -3.28 20.94 9.67
C GLY A 75 -2.30 21.52 10.70
N PRO A 76 -1.04 21.05 10.75
CA PRO A 76 -0.44 20.07 9.84
C PRO A 76 -0.64 18.60 10.27
N GLY A 77 -1.06 17.73 9.34
CA GLY A 77 -1.21 16.29 9.60
C GLY A 77 -1.33 15.44 8.34
N VAL A 78 -1.19 14.12 8.49
CA VAL A 78 -1.26 13.17 7.38
C VAL A 78 -2.31 12.10 7.69
N VAL A 79 -3.13 11.78 6.70
CA VAL A 79 -4.05 10.65 6.72
C VAL A 79 -3.41 9.48 5.97
N ASN A 80 -3.21 8.36 6.65
CA ASN A 80 -2.82 7.09 6.07
C ASN A 80 -4.07 6.34 5.62
N VAL A 81 -4.18 6.06 4.33
CA VAL A 81 -5.29 5.33 3.72
C VAL A 81 -4.75 4.06 3.04
N PRO A 82 -4.82 2.92 3.73
CA PRO A 82 -4.41 1.63 3.17
C PRO A 82 -5.33 1.20 2.02
N ALA A 83 -4.82 0.33 1.16
CA ALA A 83 -5.66 -0.35 0.17
C ALA A 83 -6.76 -1.18 0.84
N GLY A 84 -7.94 -1.19 0.23
CA GLY A 84 -9.16 -1.81 0.74
C GLY A 84 -9.93 -0.94 1.73
N ALA A 85 -9.32 0.12 2.29
CA ALA A 85 -9.96 0.93 3.29
C ALA A 85 -11.08 1.81 2.70
N VAL A 86 -12.27 1.78 3.30
CA VAL A 86 -13.36 2.69 2.97
C VAL A 86 -13.05 4.05 3.55
N HIS A 87 -13.05 5.08 2.72
CA HIS A 87 -12.70 6.42 3.17
C HIS A 87 -13.42 7.51 2.36
N GLY A 88 -13.61 8.65 3.00
CA GLY A 88 -14.21 9.83 2.40
C GLY A 88 -13.69 11.10 3.08
N PHE A 89 -13.81 12.22 2.39
CA PHE A 89 -13.29 13.48 2.89
C PHE A 89 -14.27 14.62 2.63
N ARG A 90 -14.30 15.58 3.53
CA ARG A 90 -14.80 16.92 3.26
C ARG A 90 -13.75 17.91 3.73
N PHE A 91 -13.48 18.93 2.95
CA PHE A 91 -12.45 19.92 3.24
C PHE A 91 -13.09 21.29 3.39
N SER A 92 -12.52 22.14 4.25
CA SER A 92 -12.80 23.57 4.16
C SER A 92 -12.15 24.17 2.90
N PRO A 93 -12.71 25.21 2.27
CA PRO A 93 -12.19 25.78 1.02
C PRO A 93 -10.76 26.33 1.08
N GLU A 94 -10.27 26.67 2.27
CA GLU A 94 -8.90 27.15 2.52
C GLU A 94 -7.88 26.02 2.71
N THR A 95 -8.32 24.76 2.68
CA THR A 95 -7.46 23.62 2.96
C THR A 95 -6.39 23.45 1.89
N ARG A 96 -5.12 23.51 2.32
CA ARG A 96 -3.94 23.28 1.48
C ARG A 96 -3.31 21.96 1.84
N GLY A 97 -2.85 21.24 0.83
CA GLY A 97 -2.25 19.93 1.03
C GLY A 97 -2.09 19.15 -0.26
N THR A 98 -1.51 17.96 -0.12
CA THR A 98 -1.11 17.09 -1.24
C THR A 98 -1.60 15.69 -0.97
N VAL A 99 -2.09 15.02 -2.01
CA VAL A 99 -2.38 13.58 -1.99
C VAL A 99 -1.32 12.86 -2.78
N VAL A 100 -0.64 11.90 -2.13
CA VAL A 100 0.31 10.99 -2.77
C VAL A 100 -0.31 9.61 -2.81
N THR A 101 -0.59 9.11 -4.02
CA THR A 101 -1.19 7.80 -4.29
C THR A 101 -0.13 6.86 -4.87
N VAL A 102 0.09 5.72 -4.22
CA VAL A 102 1.14 4.76 -4.59
C VAL A 102 0.52 3.38 -4.83
N PRO A 103 0.91 2.63 -5.88
CA PRO A 103 0.50 1.24 -6.03
C PRO A 103 1.01 0.41 -4.85
N VAL A 104 0.16 -0.47 -4.31
CA VAL A 104 0.55 -1.34 -3.17
C VAL A 104 1.78 -2.16 -3.51
N GLU A 105 1.92 -2.60 -4.75
CA GLU A 105 3.06 -3.39 -5.20
C GLU A 105 4.38 -2.62 -5.16
N ALA A 106 4.34 -1.29 -5.32
CA ALA A 106 5.51 -0.43 -5.22
C ALA A 106 5.93 -0.22 -3.76
N LEU A 107 4.98 -0.06 -2.83
CA LEU A 107 5.28 0.00 -1.39
C LEU A 107 5.77 -1.35 -0.85
N ASP A 108 5.13 -2.45 -1.26
CA ASP A 108 5.53 -3.81 -0.90
C ASP A 108 6.94 -4.15 -1.41
N ALA A 109 7.38 -3.54 -2.51
CA ALA A 109 8.74 -3.70 -3.03
C ALA A 109 9.80 -3.14 -2.07
N THR A 110 9.50 -2.01 -1.42
CA THR A 110 10.47 -1.23 -0.65
C THR A 110 10.35 -1.44 0.85
N ILE A 111 9.18 -1.22 1.44
CA ILE A 111 8.94 -1.38 2.88
C ILE A 111 8.49 -2.80 3.23
N GLY A 112 7.90 -3.53 2.29
CA GLY A 112 7.33 -4.84 2.55
C GLY A 112 6.10 -4.77 3.47
N ALA A 113 5.80 -5.87 4.16
CA ALA A 113 4.66 -5.91 5.08
C ALA A 113 4.91 -4.99 6.28
N CYS A 114 4.21 -3.87 6.33
CA CYS A 114 4.20 -2.96 7.47
C CYS A 114 2.79 -2.91 8.07
N PRO A 115 2.55 -3.58 9.22
CA PRO A 115 1.22 -3.60 9.85
C PRO A 115 0.69 -2.21 10.22
N MET A 116 1.60 -1.27 10.49
CA MET A 116 1.22 0.12 10.77
C MET A 116 0.60 0.76 9.54
N LEU A 117 1.19 0.59 8.36
CA LEU A 117 0.60 1.11 7.12
C LEU A 117 -0.71 0.43 6.75
N ALA A 118 -0.95 -0.80 7.18
CA ALA A 118 -2.26 -1.46 7.00
C ALA A 118 -3.37 -0.87 7.90
N THR A 119 -3.05 0.04 8.81
CA THR A 119 -4.01 0.66 9.73
C THR A 119 -4.46 2.02 9.19
N PRO A 120 -5.76 2.23 8.90
CA PRO A 120 -6.28 3.57 8.60
C PRO A 120 -6.04 4.47 9.80
N ALA A 121 -5.34 5.59 9.58
CA ALA A 121 -4.87 6.42 10.70
C ALA A 121 -4.72 7.89 10.30
N VAL A 122 -4.82 8.77 11.30
CA VAL A 122 -4.38 10.16 11.21
C VAL A 122 -3.14 10.30 12.08
N VAL A 123 -2.07 10.84 11.51
CA VAL A 123 -0.78 11.04 12.18
C VAL A 123 -0.38 12.50 12.13
N ALA A 124 0.36 12.96 13.14
CA ALA A 124 0.96 14.28 13.13
C ALA A 124 1.96 14.41 11.97
N CYS A 125 2.03 15.58 11.34
CA CYS A 125 3.01 15.86 10.30
C CYS A 125 4.15 16.68 10.87
N GLU A 126 5.30 16.04 11.14
CA GLU A 126 6.52 16.74 11.50
C GLU A 126 7.05 17.56 10.30
N PRO A 127 7.82 18.65 10.55
CA PRO A 127 8.31 19.51 9.47
C PRO A 127 9.06 18.75 8.36
N GLN A 128 9.87 17.77 8.72
CA GLN A 128 10.62 16.95 7.76
C GLN A 128 9.71 16.08 6.88
N LEU A 129 8.55 15.65 7.41
CA LEU A 129 7.57 14.92 6.62
C LEU A 129 6.83 15.87 5.66
N ALA A 130 6.48 17.09 6.12
CA ALA A 130 5.86 18.11 5.27
C ALA A 130 6.78 18.52 4.10
N GLU A 131 8.08 18.71 4.38
CA GLU A 131 9.11 18.96 3.36
C GLU A 131 9.18 17.84 2.32
N LEU A 132 8.99 16.59 2.76
CA LEU A 132 9.02 15.44 1.86
C LEU A 132 7.80 15.39 0.93
N PHE A 133 6.61 15.75 1.41
CA PHE A 133 5.44 15.92 0.54
C PHE A 133 5.64 17.03 -0.49
N ALA A 134 6.25 18.15 -0.08
CA ALA A 134 6.60 19.23 -0.99
C ALA A 134 7.60 18.75 -2.04
N ALA A 135 8.64 18.02 -1.65
CA ALA A 135 9.64 17.46 -2.55
C ALA A 135 9.03 16.46 -3.56
N VAL A 136 8.06 15.63 -3.14
CA VAL A 136 7.33 14.74 -4.06
C VAL A 136 6.53 15.54 -5.08
N ALA A 137 5.80 16.58 -4.66
CA ALA A 137 5.04 17.42 -5.58
C ALA A 137 5.97 18.10 -6.61
N ASP A 138 7.10 18.63 -6.15
CA ASP A 138 8.07 19.33 -6.99
C ASP A 138 8.76 18.39 -8.00
N GLU A 139 9.12 17.18 -7.57
CA GLU A 139 9.71 16.15 -8.44
C GLU A 139 8.68 15.56 -9.41
N PHE A 140 7.43 15.42 -8.99
CA PHE A 140 6.36 14.88 -9.83
C PHE A 140 6.05 15.81 -11.01
N ALA A 141 6.04 17.12 -10.77
CA ALA A 141 5.81 18.15 -11.78
C ALA A 141 7.02 18.38 -12.71
N ALA A 142 8.22 18.00 -12.28
CA ALA A 142 9.45 18.23 -13.05
C ALA A 142 9.72 17.10 -14.06
N THR A 143 10.62 17.38 -15.01
CA THR A 143 11.22 16.38 -15.92
C THR A 143 12.73 16.32 -15.70
N ARG A 144 13.14 15.67 -14.61
CA ARG A 144 14.56 15.53 -14.21
C ARG A 144 15.09 14.12 -14.49
N PRO A 145 16.42 13.94 -14.68
CA PRO A 145 17.02 12.62 -14.73
C PRO A 145 16.73 11.82 -13.45
N ALA A 146 16.51 10.51 -13.59
CA ALA A 146 16.20 9.60 -12.48
C ALA A 146 14.97 9.97 -11.62
N ARG A 147 14.06 10.81 -12.14
CA ARG A 147 12.83 11.25 -11.48
C ARG A 147 12.02 10.11 -10.87
N THR A 148 11.82 9.04 -11.63
CA THR A 148 11.07 7.86 -11.19
C THR A 148 11.70 7.20 -9.96
N GLN A 149 13.04 7.13 -9.91
CA GLN A 149 13.78 6.61 -8.76
C GLN A 149 13.66 7.54 -7.55
N CYS A 150 13.76 8.87 -7.77
CA CYS A 150 13.56 9.87 -6.73
C CYS A 150 12.15 9.78 -6.11
N LEU A 151 11.11 9.73 -6.95
CA LEU A 151 9.72 9.57 -6.52
C LEU A 151 9.53 8.28 -5.71
N SER A 152 10.08 7.16 -6.17
CA SER A 152 10.00 5.88 -5.47
C SER A 152 10.69 5.92 -4.10
N ALA A 153 11.87 6.55 -4.02
CA ALA A 153 12.61 6.71 -2.78
C ALA A 153 11.89 7.63 -1.78
N MET A 154 11.34 8.75 -2.25
CA MET A 154 10.57 9.66 -1.41
C MET A 154 9.25 9.06 -0.94
N ALA A 155 8.52 8.34 -1.80
CA ALA A 155 7.32 7.59 -1.39
C ALA A 155 7.64 6.56 -0.31
N THR A 156 8.78 5.86 -0.43
CA THR A 156 9.29 4.95 0.59
C THR A 156 9.59 5.68 1.90
N LEU A 157 10.23 6.86 1.84
CA LEU A 157 10.49 7.66 3.04
C LEU A 157 9.19 8.18 3.69
N ILE A 158 8.21 8.64 2.92
CA ILE A 158 6.88 9.05 3.42
C ILE A 158 6.25 7.88 4.16
N ALA A 159 6.18 6.72 3.50
CA ALA A 159 5.57 5.53 4.06
C ALA A 159 6.27 5.07 5.36
N ALA A 160 7.59 5.13 5.43
CA ALA A 160 8.34 4.78 6.63
C ALA A 160 8.10 5.77 7.78
N ARG A 161 8.03 7.07 7.50
CA ARG A 161 7.77 8.11 8.52
C ARG A 161 6.33 8.06 9.02
N VAL A 162 5.37 7.91 8.12
CA VAL A 162 3.96 7.73 8.48
C VAL A 162 3.78 6.49 9.34
N ALA A 163 4.37 5.35 8.95
CA ALA A 163 4.34 4.13 9.74
C ALA A 163 4.87 4.32 11.18
N GLY A 164 5.94 5.12 11.35
CA GLY A 164 6.48 5.44 12.67
C GLY A 164 5.59 6.37 13.51
N GLY A 165 4.78 7.20 12.86
CA GLY A 165 3.81 8.09 13.51
C GLY A 165 2.47 7.41 13.85
N ILE A 166 2.18 6.26 13.26
CA ILE A 166 1.03 5.43 13.64
C ILE A 166 1.40 4.75 14.97
N ALA A 167 0.90 5.30 16.07
CA ALA A 167 0.99 4.63 17.36
C ALA A 167 0.35 3.24 17.21
N PRO A 168 0.97 2.17 17.75
CA PRO A 168 0.27 0.90 17.85
C PRO A 168 -0.96 1.15 18.71
N GLU A 169 -2.14 1.17 18.11
CA GLU A 169 -3.37 1.25 18.89
C GLU A 169 -3.41 0.00 19.79
N ILE A 170 -3.13 0.19 21.07
CA ILE A 170 -3.46 -0.76 22.12
C ILE A 170 -4.99 -0.68 22.27
N GLY A 171 -5.69 -1.27 21.30
CA GLY A 171 -7.15 -1.36 21.24
C GLY A 171 -7.79 -0.40 20.24
N GLY A 172 -8.31 -0.92 19.13
CA GLY A 172 -9.17 -0.14 18.23
C GLY A 172 -9.35 -0.65 16.80
N GLY A 173 -8.54 -1.60 16.32
CA GLY A 173 -8.84 -2.30 15.07
C GLY A 173 -9.85 -3.42 15.29
N ASP A 174 -10.90 -3.48 14.47
CA ASP A 174 -11.94 -4.54 14.44
C ASP A 174 -11.39 -5.97 14.28
N GLY A 175 -10.09 -6.10 13.95
CA GLY A 175 -9.39 -7.37 13.93
C GLY A 175 -9.16 -7.95 15.32
N SER A 176 -9.29 -9.27 15.46
CA SER A 176 -8.95 -9.97 16.70
C SER A 176 -7.53 -9.62 17.19
N PRO A 177 -7.32 -9.20 18.45
CA PRO A 177 -5.99 -8.99 19.03
C PRO A 177 -5.07 -10.21 18.91
N LEU A 178 -5.66 -11.41 18.83
CA LEU A 178 -4.94 -12.65 18.60
C LEU A 178 -4.37 -12.72 17.18
N LEU A 179 -5.13 -12.27 16.16
CA LEU A 179 -4.66 -12.24 14.78
C LEU A 179 -3.47 -11.28 14.61
N ARG A 180 -3.56 -10.07 15.18
CA ARG A 180 -2.44 -9.10 15.12
C ARG A 180 -1.16 -9.66 15.74
N ARG A 181 -1.27 -10.31 16.91
CA ARG A 181 -0.12 -10.98 17.56
C ARG A 181 0.41 -12.14 16.72
N PHE A 182 -0.47 -12.87 16.03
CA PHE A 182 -0.08 -13.94 15.14
C PHE A 182 0.66 -13.42 13.91
N GLU A 183 0.17 -12.38 13.25
CA GLU A 183 0.83 -11.74 12.10
C GLU A 183 2.20 -11.20 12.48
N ALA A 184 2.33 -10.55 13.65
CA ALA A 184 3.62 -10.09 14.15
C ALA A 184 4.62 -11.24 14.34
N LEU A 185 4.17 -12.39 14.87
CA LEU A 185 5.02 -13.58 14.96
C LEU A 185 5.37 -14.17 13.61
N ILE A 186 4.44 -14.14 12.64
CA ILE A 186 4.74 -14.57 11.27
C ILE A 186 5.86 -13.70 10.70
N GLU A 187 5.78 -12.37 10.81
CA GLU A 187 6.84 -11.48 10.32
C GLU A 187 8.20 -11.78 10.95
N ALA A 188 8.23 -12.11 12.24
CA ALA A 188 9.46 -12.47 12.94
C ALA A 188 10.03 -13.84 12.53
N HIS A 189 9.18 -14.79 12.12
CA HIS A 189 9.56 -16.21 12.01
C HIS A 189 9.23 -16.88 10.66
N TYR A 190 8.75 -16.17 9.65
CA TYR A 190 8.31 -16.80 8.39
C TYR A 190 9.42 -17.58 7.69
N ARG A 191 10.69 -17.16 7.82
CA ARG A 191 11.86 -17.89 7.27
C ARG A 191 12.22 -19.13 8.08
N SER A 192 11.82 -19.19 9.35
CA SER A 192 12.09 -20.30 10.27
C SER A 192 11.16 -21.49 10.05
N HIS A 193 10.18 -21.40 9.13
CA HIS A 193 9.25 -22.48 8.79
C HIS A 193 8.51 -23.07 10.02
N TRP A 194 8.14 -22.21 10.97
CA TRP A 194 7.33 -22.60 12.12
C TRP A 194 6.01 -23.23 11.66
N ARG A 195 5.61 -24.30 12.36
CA ARG A 195 4.31 -24.94 12.18
C ARG A 195 3.26 -24.13 12.93
N VAL A 196 1.99 -24.31 12.57
CA VAL A 196 0.86 -23.68 13.28
C VAL A 196 0.90 -23.94 14.79
N ALA A 197 1.40 -25.12 15.21
CA ALA A 197 1.57 -25.48 16.62
C ALA A 197 2.57 -24.57 17.35
N ASP A 198 3.67 -24.18 16.69
CA ASP A 198 4.71 -23.34 17.28
C ASP A 198 4.16 -21.92 17.54
N TYR A 199 3.44 -21.37 16.56
CA TYR A 199 2.74 -20.09 16.71
C TYR A 199 1.66 -20.14 17.81
N ALA A 200 0.86 -21.21 17.84
CA ALA A 200 -0.19 -21.37 18.83
C ALA A 200 0.40 -21.46 20.26
N ALA A 201 1.51 -22.20 20.43
CA ALA A 201 2.25 -22.27 21.68
C ALA A 201 2.80 -20.91 22.11
N ALA A 202 3.45 -20.16 21.19
CA ALA A 202 3.96 -18.82 21.47
C ALA A 202 2.86 -17.81 21.85
N LEU A 203 1.66 -17.98 21.26
CA LEU A 203 0.49 -17.14 21.56
C LEU A 203 -0.29 -17.58 22.79
N LYS A 204 0.02 -18.75 23.37
CA LYS A 204 -0.68 -19.41 24.47
C LYS A 204 -2.15 -19.74 24.15
N VAL A 205 -2.39 -20.26 22.93
CA VAL A 205 -3.72 -20.70 22.46
C VAL A 205 -3.66 -22.08 21.83
N SER A 206 -4.81 -22.72 21.59
CA SER A 206 -4.85 -23.95 20.80
C SER A 206 -4.74 -23.67 19.30
N THR A 207 -4.19 -24.61 18.53
CA THR A 207 -4.10 -24.55 17.06
C THR A 207 -5.48 -24.41 16.41
N THR A 208 -6.49 -25.07 16.98
CA THR A 208 -7.89 -24.99 16.57
C THR A 208 -8.45 -23.58 16.77
N HIS A 209 -8.21 -22.98 17.93
CA HIS A 209 -8.67 -21.61 18.19
C HIS A 209 -8.00 -20.61 17.25
N LEU A 210 -6.67 -20.70 17.09
CA LEU A 210 -5.92 -19.84 16.18
C LEU A 210 -6.43 -19.97 14.74
N SER A 211 -6.63 -21.20 14.25
CA SER A 211 -7.14 -21.45 12.91
C SER A 211 -8.57 -20.95 12.70
N ARG A 212 -9.42 -21.04 13.74
CA ARG A 212 -10.78 -20.50 13.71
C ARG A 212 -10.78 -18.98 13.59
N VAL A 213 -9.95 -18.30 14.40
CA VAL A 213 -9.79 -16.85 14.33
C VAL A 213 -9.26 -16.44 12.95
N CYS A 214 -8.21 -17.10 12.44
CA CYS A 214 -7.71 -16.79 11.09
C CYS A 214 -8.81 -16.93 10.02
N ARG A 215 -9.63 -17.99 10.07
CA ARG A 215 -10.70 -18.19 9.09
C ARG A 215 -11.78 -17.11 9.18
N ALA A 216 -12.17 -16.73 10.40
CA ALA A 216 -13.19 -15.70 10.60
C ALA A 216 -12.75 -14.34 10.06
N GLU A 217 -11.48 -13.99 10.24
CA GLU A 217 -10.96 -12.66 9.95
C GLU A 217 -10.35 -12.54 8.55
N THR A 218 -9.77 -13.61 8.01
CA THR A 218 -9.01 -13.59 6.73
C THR A 218 -9.62 -14.48 5.64
N GLY A 219 -10.66 -15.25 5.97
CA GLY A 219 -11.20 -16.31 5.10
C GLY A 219 -10.29 -17.55 4.96
N ALA A 220 -9.09 -17.54 5.55
CA ALA A 220 -8.08 -18.59 5.43
C ALA A 220 -7.68 -19.18 6.79
N GLY A 221 -7.36 -20.48 6.82
CA GLY A 221 -6.80 -21.11 8.02
C GLY A 221 -5.36 -20.65 8.30
N ALA A 222 -4.92 -20.75 9.56
CA ALA A 222 -3.60 -20.28 10.00
C ALA A 222 -2.43 -20.79 9.14
N SER A 223 -2.45 -22.07 8.75
CA SER A 223 -1.43 -22.64 7.85
C SER A 223 -1.36 -21.94 6.50
N ARG A 224 -2.51 -21.53 5.96
CA ARG A 224 -2.58 -20.85 4.65
C ARG A 224 -2.12 -19.39 4.78
N VAL A 225 -2.43 -18.72 5.88
CA VAL A 225 -1.93 -17.36 6.17
C VAL A 225 -0.39 -17.35 6.22
N ILE A 226 0.22 -18.30 6.92
CA ILE A 226 1.69 -18.46 6.96
C ILE A 226 2.26 -18.69 5.55
N GLU A 227 1.68 -19.62 4.79
CA GLU A 227 2.12 -19.91 3.42
C GLU A 227 2.01 -18.67 2.52
N LEU A 228 0.88 -17.95 2.58
CA LEU A 228 0.66 -16.74 1.79
C LEU A 228 1.72 -15.68 2.07
N ARG A 229 2.11 -15.49 3.34
CA ARG A 229 3.16 -14.53 3.69
C ARG A 229 4.54 -14.94 3.15
N LEU A 230 4.88 -16.22 3.25
CA LEU A 230 6.13 -16.76 2.69
C LEU A 230 6.17 -16.60 1.16
N MET A 231 5.04 -16.86 0.49
CA MET A 231 4.90 -16.71 -0.96
C MET A 231 4.86 -15.24 -1.40
N LYS A 232 4.39 -14.32 -0.54
CA LYS A 232 4.51 -12.87 -0.76
C LYS A 232 5.99 -12.48 -0.82
N GLU A 233 6.82 -12.93 0.12
CA GLU A 233 8.26 -12.65 0.09
C GLU A 233 8.95 -13.27 -1.12
N ALA A 234 8.57 -14.50 -1.48
CA ALA A 234 9.11 -15.16 -2.67
C ALA A 234 8.87 -14.34 -3.95
N ARG A 235 7.65 -13.82 -4.13
CA ARG A 235 7.31 -12.95 -5.26
C ARG A 235 8.17 -11.68 -5.26
N ARG A 236 8.35 -11.04 -4.09
CA ARG A 236 9.20 -9.86 -3.93
C ARG A 236 10.65 -10.13 -4.35
N LEU A 237 11.26 -11.20 -3.84
CA LEU A 237 12.64 -11.58 -4.19
C LEU A 237 12.79 -11.97 -5.67
N LEU A 238 11.79 -12.62 -6.26
CA LEU A 238 11.81 -12.97 -7.67
C LEU A 238 11.69 -11.75 -8.59
N ALA A 239 10.89 -10.76 -8.18
CA ALA A 239 10.65 -9.52 -8.91
C ALA A 239 11.83 -8.53 -8.82
N TYR A 240 12.42 -8.39 -7.62
CA TYR A 240 13.33 -7.29 -7.32
C TYR A 240 14.76 -7.72 -7.00
N SER A 241 15.12 -8.99 -7.19
CA SER A 241 16.51 -9.45 -7.06
C SER A 241 16.95 -10.31 -8.24
N ALA A 242 18.25 -10.23 -8.55
CA ALA A 242 18.90 -11.08 -9.55
C ALA A 242 19.28 -12.46 -9.02
N HIS A 243 19.00 -12.77 -7.74
CA HIS A 243 19.40 -14.04 -7.13
C HIS A 243 18.79 -15.24 -7.88
N PRO A 244 19.55 -16.32 -8.13
CA PRO A 244 19.01 -17.53 -8.71
C PRO A 244 17.83 -18.08 -7.90
N VAL A 245 16.86 -18.73 -8.55
CA VAL A 245 15.67 -19.30 -7.88
C VAL A 245 16.05 -20.22 -6.72
N GLY A 246 17.09 -21.05 -6.90
CA GLY A 246 17.60 -21.92 -5.83
C GLY A 246 18.15 -21.15 -4.63
N ARG A 247 18.78 -19.98 -4.86
CA ARG A 247 19.27 -19.13 -3.77
C ARG A 247 18.10 -18.47 -3.02
N ILE A 248 17.08 -18.00 -3.73
CA ILE A 248 15.85 -17.46 -3.12
C ILE A 248 15.17 -18.51 -2.25
N ALA A 249 15.11 -19.77 -2.69
CA ALA A 249 14.57 -20.85 -1.87
C ALA A 249 15.33 -20.98 -0.54
N VAL A 250 16.67 -21.00 -0.59
CA VAL A 250 17.53 -21.07 0.59
C VAL A 250 17.35 -19.85 1.50
N ASP A 251 17.33 -18.64 0.95
CA ASP A 251 17.18 -17.40 1.72
C ASP A 251 15.81 -17.32 2.41
N LEU A 252 14.79 -17.95 1.84
CA LEU A 252 13.46 -18.10 2.44
C LEU A 252 13.40 -19.22 3.49
N GLY A 253 14.46 -20.01 3.65
CA GLY A 253 14.57 -21.09 4.63
C GLY A 253 14.14 -22.48 4.11
N PHE A 254 13.93 -22.64 2.81
CA PHE A 254 13.58 -23.94 2.24
C PHE A 254 14.81 -24.85 2.18
N VAL A 255 14.70 -26.03 2.79
CA VAL A 255 15.73 -27.08 2.72
C VAL A 255 15.80 -27.70 1.31
N ASP A 256 14.65 -27.83 0.65
CA ASP A 256 14.52 -28.40 -0.69
C ASP A 256 13.99 -27.35 -1.69
N PRO A 257 14.81 -26.90 -2.67
CA PRO A 257 14.39 -26.00 -3.74
C PRO A 257 13.25 -26.55 -4.62
N ALA A 258 13.11 -27.87 -4.75
CA ALA A 258 12.00 -28.47 -5.48
C ALA A 258 10.69 -28.34 -4.71
N TYR A 259 10.71 -28.45 -3.38
CA TYR A 259 9.56 -28.14 -2.53
C TYR A 259 9.15 -26.67 -2.64
N PHE A 260 10.11 -25.73 -2.62
CA PHE A 260 9.84 -24.30 -2.87
C PHE A 260 9.12 -24.09 -4.21
N THR A 261 9.65 -24.68 -5.29
CA THR A 261 9.08 -24.53 -6.63
C THR A 261 7.63 -25.01 -6.69
N ARG A 262 7.33 -26.15 -6.06
CA ARG A 262 5.96 -26.69 -5.97
C ARG A 262 5.04 -25.77 -5.17
N ALA A 263 5.48 -25.31 -4.00
CA ALA A 263 4.71 -24.40 -3.15
C ALA A 263 4.41 -23.07 -3.86
N PHE A 264 5.42 -22.50 -4.51
CA PHE A 264 5.27 -21.27 -5.29
C PHE A 264 4.30 -21.47 -6.46
N THR A 265 4.45 -22.54 -7.24
CA THR A 265 3.59 -22.81 -8.39
C THR A 265 2.13 -23.00 -7.98
N ARG A 266 1.89 -23.72 -6.88
CA ARG A 266 0.54 -23.85 -6.31
C ARG A 266 -0.05 -22.50 -5.88
N SER A 267 0.76 -21.60 -5.35
CA SER A 267 0.31 -20.29 -4.86
C SER A 267 0.12 -19.25 -5.98
N ALA A 268 1.01 -19.24 -6.97
CA ALA A 268 1.08 -18.22 -8.02
C ALA A 268 0.49 -18.67 -9.37
N GLY A 269 0.18 -19.96 -9.53
CA GLY A 269 -0.31 -20.55 -10.78
C GLY A 269 0.75 -20.73 -11.86
N MET A 270 2.02 -20.40 -11.59
CA MET A 270 3.14 -20.51 -12.52
C MET A 270 4.46 -20.73 -11.79
N THR A 271 5.49 -21.20 -12.51
CA THR A 271 6.79 -21.49 -11.90
C THR A 271 7.51 -20.20 -11.47
N PRO A 272 8.44 -20.26 -10.49
CA PRO A 272 9.22 -19.09 -10.07
C PRO A 272 9.96 -18.39 -11.23
N SER A 273 10.56 -19.19 -12.14
CA SER A 273 11.28 -18.65 -13.31
C SER A 273 10.33 -17.98 -14.30
N ALA A 274 9.16 -18.56 -14.55
CA ALA A 274 8.13 -17.96 -15.41
C ALA A 274 7.57 -16.67 -14.81
N PHE A 275 7.35 -16.65 -13.49
CA PHE A 275 6.95 -15.44 -12.78
C PHE A 275 7.99 -14.32 -12.93
N ARG A 276 9.28 -14.64 -12.75
CA ARG A 276 10.37 -13.66 -12.93
C ARG A 276 10.41 -13.11 -14.36
N ALA A 277 10.33 -13.97 -15.37
CA ALA A 277 10.31 -13.54 -16.77
C ALA A 277 9.16 -12.57 -17.04
N ARG A 278 7.95 -12.90 -16.55
CA ARG A 278 6.77 -12.06 -16.71
C ARG A 278 6.88 -10.69 -16.02
N VAL A 279 7.56 -10.62 -14.87
CA VAL A 279 7.80 -9.34 -14.19
C VAL A 279 8.85 -8.52 -14.94
N ALA A 280 9.87 -9.15 -15.51
CA ALA A 280 10.93 -8.48 -16.27
C ALA A 280 10.46 -7.92 -17.62
N GLU A 281 9.47 -8.56 -18.25
CA GLU A 281 8.91 -8.13 -19.54
C GLU A 281 8.04 -6.87 -19.45
N GLY A 282 7.64 -6.44 -18.25
CA GLY A 282 6.66 -5.36 -18.08
C GLY A 282 5.29 -5.69 -18.72
N PRO A 283 4.27 -4.83 -18.59
CA PRO A 283 3.04 -5.03 -19.35
C PRO A 283 3.37 -4.89 -20.84
N ALA A 284 3.18 -5.98 -21.59
CA ALA A 284 3.33 -5.99 -23.04
C ALA A 284 2.58 -4.79 -23.62
N GLN A 285 3.29 -3.90 -24.29
CA GLN A 285 2.70 -2.87 -25.13
C GLN A 285 1.88 -3.60 -26.19
N SER A 286 0.57 -3.67 -25.99
CA SER A 286 -0.37 -4.09 -27.01
C SER A 286 -0.28 -3.07 -28.14
N HIS A 287 0.57 -3.35 -29.12
CA HIS A 287 0.52 -2.73 -30.43
C HIS A 287 -0.84 -3.05 -31.05
N HIS A 288 -1.80 -2.14 -30.86
CA HIS A 288 -2.94 -2.07 -31.73
C HIS A 288 -2.46 -1.52 -33.08
N ARG A 289 -2.39 -2.43 -34.06
CA ARG A 289 -2.52 -2.12 -35.47
C ARG A 289 -3.96 -1.76 -35.79
#